data_AF-A0A1V9ZZ67-F1
#
_entry.id   AF-A0A1V9ZZ67-F1
#
_cell.length_a   1.000
_cell.length_b   1.000
_cell.length_c   1.000
_cell.angle_alpha   90.00
_cell.angle_beta   90.00
_cell.angle_gamma   90.00
#
_symmetry.space_group_name_H-M   'P 1'
#
loop_
_entity.id
_entity.type
_entity.pdbx_description
1 polymer ?
#
loop_
_entity_poly.entity_id
_entity_poly.type
_entity_poly.pdbx_seq_one_letter_code
_entity_poly.pdbx_strand_id
1 'polypeptide(L)' 'MDEAASQGHFEIVKYLHENRIEGCTKVAMDYAAADGHLEIVKFLHENRAEGCTTEAMDKALPYFT' A
#
# COMPACT_ATOMS: atom_id res chain seq x y z
N MET A 1 8.18 -4.96 -1.81
CA MET A 1 7.44 -3.68 -1.85
C MET A 1 6.50 -3.58 -0.67
N ASP A 2 5.85 -4.69 -0.29
CA ASP A 2 4.90 -4.80 0.82
C ASP A 2 5.39 -4.17 2.13
N GLU A 3 6.57 -4.54 2.62
CA GLU A 3 7.12 -3.96 3.87
C GLU A 3 7.39 -2.44 3.76
N ALA A 4 7.81 -1.97 2.59
CA ALA A 4 8.00 -0.53 2.39
C ALA A 4 6.67 0.22 2.39
N ALA A 5 5.60 -0.42 1.89
CA ALA A 5 4.26 0.13 1.86
C ALA A 5 3.62 0.15 3.26
N SER A 6 3.79 -0.91 4.06
CA SER A 6 3.28 -0.97 5.43
C SER A 6 3.97 0.03 6.36
N GLN A 7 5.25 0.32 6.15
CA GLN A 7 6.01 1.26 6.99
C GLN A 7 5.94 2.73 6.51
N GLY A 8 5.16 3.03 5.48
CA GLY A 8 5.02 4.42 5.01
C GLY A 8 6.20 4.94 4.20
N HIS A 9 7.11 4.07 3.75
CA HIS A 9 8.33 4.44 3.04
C HIS A 9 8.07 4.69 1.54
N PHE A 10 7.37 5.76 1.22
CA PHE A 10 6.92 6.06 -0.16
C PHE A 10 8.04 6.08 -1.20
N GLU A 11 9.18 6.71 -0.92
CA GLU A 11 10.29 6.78 -1.88
C GLU A 11 10.91 5.41 -2.16
N ILE A 12 10.91 4.50 -1.16
CA ILE A 12 11.34 3.12 -1.36
C ILE A 12 10.31 2.37 -2.21
N VAL A 13 9.01 2.61 -2.01
CA VAL A 13 7.95 2.02 -2.85
C VAL A 13 8.11 2.43 -4.32
N LYS A 14 8.35 3.72 -4.60
CA LYS A 14 8.65 4.19 -5.98
C LYS A 14 9.89 3.53 -6.55
N TYR A 15 10.99 3.54 -5.81
CA TYR A 15 12.24 2.93 -6.25
C TYR A 15 12.05 1.45 -6.61
N LEU A 16 11.37 0.70 -5.74
CA LEU A 16 11.06 -0.70 -5.98
C LEU A 16 10.12 -0.89 -7.18
N HIS A 17 9.18 0.03 -7.43
CA HIS A 17 8.29 -0.03 -8.58
C HIS A 17 9.02 0.17 -9.90
N GLU A 18 9.94 1.14 -9.97
CA GLU A 18 10.69 1.46 -11.18
C GLU A 18 11.80 0.44 -11.49
N ASN A 19 12.39 -0.18 -10.46
CA ASN A 19 13.59 -1.01 -10.61
C ASN A 19 13.32 -2.52 -10.52
N ARG A 20 12.10 -2.95 -10.21
CA ARG A 20 11.77 -4.37 -10.03
C ARG A 20 10.48 -4.77 -10.74
N ILE A 21 10.46 -6.01 -11.23
CA ILE A 21 9.32 -6.59 -11.96
C ILE A 21 8.43 -7.51 -11.10
N GLU A 22 8.89 -7.94 -9.92
CA GLU A 22 8.14 -8.92 -9.12
C GLU A 22 6.84 -8.34 -8.52
N GLY A 23 6.80 -7.03 -8.28
CA GLY A 23 5.60 -6.34 -7.82
C GLY A 23 5.37 -6.29 -6.31
N CYS A 24 4.10 -6.13 -5.93
CA CYS A 24 3.63 -6.17 -4.56
C CYS A 24 2.48 -7.16 -4.42
N THR A 25 2.26 -7.66 -3.20
CA THR A 25 1.02 -8.37 -2.89
C THR A 25 -0.06 -7.38 -2.44
N LYS A 26 -1.31 -7.83 -2.38
CA LYS A 26 -2.45 -7.01 -1.90
C LYS A 26 -2.25 -6.46 -0.49
N VAL A 27 -1.44 -7.16 0.30
CA VAL A 27 -1.02 -6.81 1.65
C VAL A 27 -0.35 -5.44 1.73
N ALA A 28 0.36 -5.03 0.67
CA ALA A 28 0.98 -3.71 0.57
C ALA A 28 -0.05 -2.58 0.69
N MET A 29 -1.16 -2.70 -0.04
CA MET A 29 -2.22 -1.70 -0.03
C MET A 29 -3.09 -1.81 1.24
N ASP A 30 -3.32 -3.03 1.72
CA ASP A 30 -4.12 -3.26 2.93
C ASP A 30 -3.45 -2.63 4.17
N TYR A 31 -2.15 -2.83 4.37
CA TYR A 31 -1.43 -2.21 5.49
C TYR A 31 -1.18 -0.72 5.28
N ALA A 32 -0.86 -0.28 4.06
CA ALA A 32 -0.76 1.16 3.78
C ALA A 32 -2.08 1.90 4.06
N ALA A 33 -3.22 1.28 3.78
CA ALA A 33 -4.54 1.82 4.11
C ALA A 33 -4.81 1.80 5.63
N ALA A 34 -4.46 0.70 6.30
CA ALA A 34 -4.61 0.54 7.75
C ALA A 34 -3.87 1.63 8.55
N ASP A 35 -2.62 1.89 8.16
CA ASP A 35 -1.73 2.83 8.85
C ASP A 35 -1.84 4.28 8.32
N GLY A 36 -2.82 4.54 7.44
CA GLY A 36 -3.12 5.89 6.95
C GLY A 36 -2.12 6.44 5.94
N HIS A 37 -1.32 5.60 5.30
CA HIS A 37 -0.34 5.95 4.27
C HIS A 37 -1.00 6.21 2.91
N LEU A 38 -1.89 7.21 2.84
CA LEU A 38 -2.74 7.50 1.69
C LEU A 38 -1.98 7.70 0.37
N GLU A 39 -0.81 8.33 0.40
CA GLU A 39 -0.01 8.56 -0.81
C GLU A 39 0.51 7.24 -1.41
N ILE A 40 0.80 6.26 -0.57
CA ILE A 40 1.18 4.91 -1.00
C ILE A 40 -0.04 4.19 -1.58
N VAL A 41 -1.21 4.30 -0.92
CA VAL A 41 -2.45 3.68 -1.41
C VAL A 41 -2.82 4.21 -2.80
N LYS A 42 -2.79 5.53 -3.00
CA LYS A 42 -3.06 6.15 -4.32
C LYS A 42 -2.06 5.66 -5.37
N PHE A 43 -0.77 5.70 -5.05
CA PHE A 43 0.26 5.26 -5.98
C PHE A 43 0.10 3.81 -6.40
N LEU A 44 -0.12 2.90 -5.44
CA LEU A 44 -0.36 1.49 -5.73
C LEU A 44 -1.66 1.30 -6.52
N HIS A 45 -2.71 2.08 -6.24
CA HIS A 45 -3.99 1.99 -6.96
C HIS A 45 -3.88 2.44 -8.42
N GLU A 46 -3.10 3.47 -8.71
CA GLU A 46 -2.92 4.01 -10.06
C GLU A 46 -1.92 3.21 -10.91
N ASN A 47 -0.89 2.64 -10.28
CA ASN A 47 0.26 2.06 -10.98
C ASN A 47 0.33 0.52 -10.93
N ARG A 48 -0.52 -0.14 -10.13
CA ARG A 48 -0.52 -1.60 -9.95
C ARG A 48 -1.91 -2.19 -10.16
N ALA A 49 -1.95 -3.42 -10.68
CA ALA A 49 -3.20 -4.13 -10.97
C ALA A 49 -3.58 -5.15 -9.88
N GLU A 50 -2.68 -5.40 -8.93
CA GLU A 50 -2.89 -6.37 -7.84
C GLU A 50 -4.07 -5.98 -6.93
N GLY A 51 -4.33 -4.68 -6.77
CA GLY A 51 -5.42 -4.13 -5.96
C GLY A 51 -5.26 -4.37 -4.46
N CYS A 52 -6.30 -4.06 -3.70
CA CYS A 52 -6.42 -4.38 -2.27
C CYS A 52 -7.37 -5.57 -2.05
N THR A 53 -7.38 -6.10 -0.84
CA THR A 53 -8.47 -6.95 -0.35
C THR A 53 -9.50 -6.11 0.41
N THR A 54 -10.57 -6.74 0.87
CA THR A 54 -11.52 -6.10 1.80
C THR A 54 -10.86 -5.72 3.12
N GLU A 55 -9.71 -6.33 3.48
CA GLU A 55 -8.96 -5.96 4.68
C GLU A 55 -8.47 -4.51 4.65
N ALA A 56 -8.22 -3.91 3.47
CA ALA A 56 -7.89 -2.49 3.39
C ALA A 56 -8.99 -1.61 3.99
N MET A 57 -10.26 -1.95 3.77
CA MET A 57 -11.39 -1.20 4.29
C MET A 57 -11.69 -1.55 5.76
N ASP A 58 -11.54 -2.83 6.14
CA ASP A 58 -11.75 -3.27 7.53
C ASP A 58 -10.65 -2.75 8.47
N LYS A 59 -9.42 -2.61 7.97
CA LYS A 59 -8.27 -2.11 8.72
C LYS A 59 -8.08 -0.60 8.63
N ALA A 60 -8.59 0.06 7.59
CA ALA A 60 -8.68 1.52 7.54
C ALA A 60 -9.69 1.96 8.63
N LEU A 61 -9.17 2.24 9.82
CA LEU A 61 -9.95 2.43 11.04
C LEU A 61 -11.09 3.46 10.87
N PRO A 62 -12.30 3.18 11.41
CA PRO A 62 -13.30 4.20 11.77
C PRO A 62 -13.11 4.81 13.18
N TYR A 63 -12.03 4.52 13.89
CA TYR A 63 -11.89 4.85 15.31
C TYR A 63 -11.31 6.25 15.56
N PHE A 64 -12.14 7.27 15.32
CA PHE A 64 -12.13 8.46 16.18
C PHE A 64 -13.02 8.16 17.40
N THR A 65 -12.43 7.68 18.50
CA THR A 65 -13.02 7.76 19.84
C THR A 65 -11.95 8.20 20.82
#